data_AF-A0A821IW77-F1
#
_entry.id   AF-A0A821IW77-F1
#
_cell.length_a   1.000
_cell.length_b   1.000
_cell.length_c   1.000
_cell.angle_alpha   90.00
_cell.angle_beta   90.00
_cell.angle_gamma   90.00
#
_symmetry.space_group_name_H-M   'P 1'
#
loop_
_entity.id
_entity.type
_entity.pdbx_description
1 polymer ?
#
loop_
_entity_poly.entity_id
_entity_poly.type
_entity_poly.pdbx_seq_one_letter_code
_entity_poly.pdbx_strand_id
1 'polypeptide(L)'
;VPAQFKPSYEAYTDSYCWIANTYYIPIDQELPDEESSRRNKDILYYQWVPFILLFQAFLFYFPRVVWRTLNVRSGLDLVNLVDAAIKYEQVEQYESRDRIMSYLIVNIERYISARAQLTRHHIQKRFSCIRRFFQLCFFCSNRHYGNYLVIVYFLVKLMWLVNALAQLFLLNAFLGNEYYLFGFEVIEKLFKNQRWTENRHFPKVTYW
;
A
#
# COMPACT_ATOMS: atom_id res chain seq x y z
N VAL A 1 -33.34 -8.96 -20.90
CA VAL A 1 -34.67 -8.52 -20.42
C VAL A 1 -35.76 -9.05 -21.33
N PRO A 2 -37.01 -9.23 -20.86
CA PRO A 2 -38.11 -9.71 -21.68
C PRO A 2 -38.49 -8.71 -22.78
N ALA A 3 -38.88 -9.20 -23.96
CA ALA A 3 -39.18 -8.38 -25.14
C ALA A 3 -40.39 -7.44 -24.97
N GLN A 4 -41.25 -7.70 -23.98
CA GLN A 4 -42.44 -6.89 -23.69
C GLN A 4 -42.16 -5.63 -22.85
N PHE A 5 -40.92 -5.41 -22.38
CA PHE A 5 -40.61 -4.26 -21.53
C PHE A 5 -40.58 -2.97 -22.35
N LYS A 6 -41.15 -1.90 -21.80
CA LYS A 6 -40.96 -0.54 -22.33
C LYS A 6 -39.56 -0.03 -21.96
N PRO A 7 -38.98 0.94 -22.69
CA PRO A 7 -37.64 1.46 -22.40
C PRO A 7 -37.44 1.93 -20.95
N SER A 8 -38.48 2.46 -20.31
CA SER A 8 -38.42 2.86 -18.89
C SER A 8 -38.25 1.67 -17.94
N TYR A 9 -38.88 0.53 -18.24
CA TYR A 9 -38.73 -0.70 -17.46
C TYR A 9 -37.39 -1.37 -17.72
N GLU A 10 -36.84 -1.27 -18.93
CA GLU A 10 -35.49 -1.72 -19.24
C GLU A 10 -34.47 -0.95 -18.40
N ALA A 11 -34.51 0.38 -18.41
CA ALA A 11 -33.61 1.23 -17.61
C ALA A 11 -33.72 0.97 -16.09
N TYR A 12 -34.93 0.73 -15.58
CA TYR A 12 -35.14 0.35 -14.18
C TYR A 12 -34.52 -1.02 -13.88
N THR A 13 -34.74 -2.00 -14.77
CA THR A 13 -34.22 -3.36 -14.63
C THR A 13 -32.69 -3.37 -14.63
N ASP A 14 -32.07 -2.59 -15.52
CA ASP A 14 -30.62 -2.46 -15.58
C ASP A 14 -30.06 -1.84 -14.28
N SER A 15 -30.71 -0.78 -13.79
CA SER A 15 -30.31 -0.14 -12.53
C SER A 15 -30.47 -1.08 -11.33
N TYR A 16 -31.55 -1.85 -11.29
CA TYR A 16 -31.78 -2.84 -10.24
C TYR A 16 -30.75 -3.97 -10.31
N CYS A 17 -30.49 -4.53 -11.48
CA CYS A 17 -29.50 -5.60 -11.69
C CYS A 17 -28.08 -5.16 -11.29
N TRP A 18 -27.76 -3.87 -11.46
CA TRP A 18 -26.47 -3.31 -11.02
C TRP A 18 -26.32 -3.22 -9.49
N ILE A 19 -27.41 -2.91 -8.78
CA ILE A 19 -27.40 -2.66 -7.32
C ILE A 19 -27.73 -3.94 -6.53
N ALA A 20 -28.52 -4.84 -7.09
CA ALA A 20 -28.84 -6.12 -6.47
C ALA A 20 -27.64 -7.08 -6.55
N ASN A 21 -27.56 -8.02 -5.59
CA ASN A 21 -26.59 -9.10 -5.65
C ASN A 21 -26.93 -10.02 -6.83
N THR A 22 -25.90 -10.47 -7.54
CA THR A 22 -26.04 -11.47 -8.61
C THR A 22 -25.33 -12.75 -8.22
N TYR A 23 -25.73 -13.87 -8.79
CA TYR A 23 -25.14 -15.19 -8.53
C TYR A 23 -24.77 -15.88 -9.84
N TYR A 24 -23.84 -16.84 -9.76
CA TYR A 24 -23.43 -17.63 -10.92
C TYR A 24 -23.84 -19.08 -10.81
N ILE A 25 -24.43 -19.58 -11.89
CA ILE A 25 -24.77 -20.98 -12.12
C ILE A 25 -24.31 -21.33 -13.54
N PRO A 26 -23.66 -22.49 -13.74
CA PRO A 26 -23.36 -23.00 -15.08
C PRO A 26 -24.62 -23.13 -15.93
N ILE A 27 -24.53 -22.85 -17.24
CA ILE A 27 -25.70 -22.82 -18.14
C ILE A 27 -26.35 -24.20 -18.30
N ASP A 28 -25.58 -25.26 -18.09
CA ASP A 28 -25.99 -26.66 -18.16
C ASP A 28 -26.75 -27.14 -16.92
N GLN A 29 -26.80 -26.36 -15.84
CA GLN A 29 -27.50 -26.72 -14.61
C GLN A 29 -28.84 -25.99 -14.49
N GLU A 30 -29.87 -26.71 -14.02
CA GLU A 30 -31.17 -26.13 -13.68
C GLU A 30 -31.05 -25.21 -12.46
N LEU A 31 -31.88 -24.16 -12.42
CA LEU A 31 -31.90 -23.23 -11.29
C LEU A 31 -32.48 -23.94 -10.06
N PRO A 32 -31.79 -23.91 -8.90
CA PRO A 32 -32.32 -24.49 -7.68
C PRO A 32 -33.52 -23.69 -7.18
N ASP A 33 -34.60 -24.39 -6.78
CA ASP A 33 -35.82 -23.79 -6.23
C ASP A 33 -35.58 -23.15 -4.84
N GLU A 34 -34.58 -23.64 -4.11
CA GLU A 34 -34.25 -23.14 -2.77
C GLU A 34 -33.46 -21.82 -2.81
N GLU A 35 -34.06 -20.78 -2.27
CA GLU A 35 -33.47 -19.44 -2.14
C GLU A 35 -32.16 -19.42 -1.31
N SER A 36 -32.03 -20.30 -0.30
CA SER A 36 -30.81 -20.45 0.50
C SER A 36 -29.60 -20.88 -0.34
N SER A 37 -29.81 -21.81 -1.26
CA SER A 37 -28.78 -22.35 -2.15
C SER A 37 -28.33 -21.33 -3.21
N ARG A 38 -29.23 -20.43 -3.61
CA ARG A 38 -28.93 -19.29 -4.51
C ARG A 38 -28.05 -18.26 -3.81
N ARG A 39 -28.45 -17.81 -2.62
CA ARG A 39 -27.70 -16.81 -1.83
C ARG A 39 -26.27 -17.22 -1.48
N ASN A 40 -26.01 -18.51 -1.30
CA ASN A 40 -24.65 -19.01 -1.06
C ASN A 40 -23.72 -18.88 -2.27
N LYS A 41 -24.24 -18.59 -3.47
CA LYS A 41 -23.49 -18.39 -4.71
C LYS A 41 -23.46 -16.92 -5.14
N ASP A 42 -23.86 -16.00 -4.27
CA ASP A 42 -23.88 -14.56 -4.54
C ASP A 42 -22.46 -14.01 -4.74
N ILE A 43 -22.38 -13.05 -5.65
CA ILE A 43 -21.15 -12.40 -6.10
C ILE A 43 -21.23 -10.93 -5.70
N LEU A 44 -20.68 -10.62 -4.54
CA LEU A 44 -20.74 -9.27 -3.99
C LEU A 44 -19.54 -8.39 -4.41
N TYR A 45 -18.45 -8.99 -4.90
CA TYR A 45 -17.20 -8.27 -5.11
C TYR A 45 -17.31 -7.16 -6.17
N TYR A 46 -18.11 -7.32 -7.24
CA TYR A 46 -18.19 -6.32 -8.32
C TYR A 46 -18.57 -4.91 -7.84
N GLN A 47 -19.45 -4.84 -6.83
CA GLN A 47 -19.90 -3.57 -6.26
C GLN A 47 -18.83 -2.91 -5.39
N TRP A 48 -18.00 -3.72 -4.71
CA TRP A 48 -17.01 -3.26 -3.73
C TRP A 48 -15.59 -3.07 -4.29
N VAL A 49 -15.30 -3.63 -5.48
CA VAL A 49 -13.99 -3.53 -6.14
C VAL A 49 -13.46 -2.08 -6.16
N PRO A 50 -14.21 -1.05 -6.61
CA PRO A 50 -13.66 0.30 -6.71
C PRO A 50 -13.24 0.89 -5.36
N PHE A 51 -14.02 0.64 -4.30
CA PHE A 51 -13.74 1.14 -2.95
C PHE A 51 -12.54 0.44 -2.34
N ILE A 52 -12.43 -0.87 -2.53
CA ILE A 52 -11.29 -1.64 -2.03
C ILE A 52 -10.03 -1.23 -2.77
N LEU A 53 -10.05 -1.13 -4.11
CA LEU A 53 -8.90 -0.66 -4.88
C LEU A 53 -8.43 0.74 -4.44
N LEU A 54 -9.36 1.65 -4.13
CA LEU A 54 -9.04 2.97 -3.60
C LEU A 54 -8.37 2.88 -2.22
N PHE A 55 -8.88 2.02 -1.34
CA PHE A 55 -8.26 1.74 -0.04
C PHE A 55 -6.86 1.12 -0.20
N GLN A 56 -6.70 0.16 -1.11
CA GLN A 56 -5.40 -0.46 -1.42
C GLN A 56 -4.40 0.59 -1.93
N ALA A 57 -4.81 1.49 -2.81
CA ALA A 57 -3.98 2.60 -3.30
C ALA A 57 -3.53 3.52 -2.15
N PHE A 58 -4.43 3.83 -1.21
CA PHE A 58 -4.08 4.58 0.00
C PHE A 58 -3.04 3.85 0.85
N LEU A 59 -3.20 2.54 1.06
CA LEU A 59 -2.23 1.73 1.79
C LEU A 59 -0.86 1.70 1.12
N PHE A 60 -0.79 1.64 -0.23
CA PHE A 60 0.48 1.78 -0.96
C PHE A 60 1.12 3.16 -0.81
N TYR A 61 0.33 4.21 -0.63
CA TYR A 61 0.86 5.55 -0.38
C TYR A 61 1.37 5.72 1.07
N PHE A 62 0.79 4.99 2.02
CA PHE A 62 1.08 5.15 3.45
C PHE A 62 2.57 5.05 3.83
N PRO A 63 3.37 4.07 3.35
CA PRO A 63 4.80 4.02 3.63
C PRO A 63 5.59 5.24 3.18
N ARG A 64 5.18 5.88 2.09
CA ARG A 64 5.82 7.12 1.62
C ARG A 64 5.55 8.28 2.57
N VAL A 65 4.33 8.39 3.09
CA VAL A 65 3.98 9.42 4.09
C VAL A 65 4.81 9.23 5.35
N VAL A 66 4.91 8.01 5.86
CA VAL A 66 5.71 7.69 7.04
C VAL A 66 7.18 8.04 6.84
N TRP A 67 7.77 7.71 5.69
CA TRP A 67 9.14 8.14 5.36
C TRP A 67 9.28 9.65 5.37
N ARG A 68 8.39 10.38 4.70
CA ARG A 68 8.47 11.84 4.61
C ARG A 68 8.36 12.50 5.99
N THR A 69 7.43 12.06 6.82
CA THR A 69 7.23 12.61 8.17
C THR A 69 8.41 12.29 9.09
N LEU A 70 8.97 11.08 9.03
CA LEU A 70 10.10 10.69 9.88
C LEU A 70 11.43 11.28 9.41
N ASN A 71 11.63 11.44 8.10
CA ASN A 71 12.84 12.06 7.55
C ASN A 71 12.95 13.54 7.99
N VAL A 72 11.85 14.30 7.98
CA VAL A 72 11.84 15.69 8.46
C VAL A 72 12.19 15.78 9.96
N ARG A 73 11.74 14.81 10.77
CA ARG A 73 12.05 14.76 12.22
C ARG A 73 13.53 14.44 12.53
N SER A 74 14.30 13.99 11.53
CA SER A 74 15.73 13.70 11.69
C SER A 74 16.57 14.97 11.88
N GLY A 75 16.04 16.14 11.52
CA GLY A 75 16.78 17.42 11.55
C GLY A 75 17.75 17.61 10.38
N LEU A 76 17.80 16.64 9.46
CA LEU A 76 18.50 16.72 8.18
C LEU A 76 17.50 16.47 7.05
N ASP A 77 17.38 17.42 6.13
CA ASP A 77 16.65 17.16 4.90
C ASP A 77 17.55 16.46 3.89
N LEU A 78 17.63 15.13 4.01
CA LEU A 78 18.48 14.31 3.15
C LEU A 78 18.13 14.46 1.66
N VAL A 79 16.86 14.65 1.32
CA VAL A 79 16.41 14.75 -0.07
C VAL A 79 16.94 16.04 -0.69
N ASN A 80 16.72 17.17 -0.02
CA ASN A 80 17.22 18.46 -0.49
C ASN A 80 18.75 18.54 -0.50
N LEU A 81 19.43 17.86 0.42
CA LEU A 81 20.90 17.79 0.46
C LEU A 81 21.44 17.00 -0.75
N VAL A 82 20.85 15.84 -1.04
CA VAL A 82 21.24 15.01 -2.19
C VAL A 82 20.91 15.73 -3.50
N ASP A 83 19.75 16.36 -3.61
CA ASP A 83 19.38 17.14 -4.79
C ASP A 83 20.33 18.34 -5.00
N ALA A 84 20.77 19.00 -3.93
CA ALA A 84 21.78 20.06 -4.01
C ALA A 84 23.15 19.51 -4.45
N ALA A 85 23.55 18.32 -3.98
CA ALA A 85 24.79 17.67 -4.41
C ALA A 85 24.76 17.25 -5.88
N ILE A 86 23.64 16.72 -6.36
CA ILE A 86 23.45 16.38 -7.79
C ILE A 86 23.50 17.66 -8.64
N LYS A 87 22.83 18.73 -8.19
CA LYS A 87 22.87 20.03 -8.88
C LYS A 87 24.27 20.64 -8.91
N TYR A 88 25.06 20.47 -7.85
CA TYR A 88 26.44 20.95 -7.80
C TYR A 88 27.29 20.37 -8.95
N GLU A 89 27.11 19.09 -9.25
CA GLU A 89 27.81 18.41 -10.36
C GLU A 89 27.39 18.94 -11.73
N GLN A 90 26.10 19.26 -11.89
CA GLN A 90 25.51 19.67 -13.18
C GLN A 90 25.77 21.13 -13.55
N VAL A 91 26.02 22.01 -12.59
CA VAL A 91 26.23 23.45 -12.84
C VAL A 91 27.65 23.69 -13.35
N GLU A 92 27.83 24.42 -14.45
CA GLU A 92 29.17 24.78 -14.98
C GLU A 92 29.70 26.11 -14.43
N GLN A 93 28.82 27.05 -14.12
CA GLN A 93 29.19 28.39 -13.65
C GLN A 93 29.78 28.36 -12.23
N TYR A 94 30.93 29.02 -12.06
CA TYR A 94 31.70 29.00 -10.81
C TYR A 94 30.95 29.64 -9.62
N GLU A 95 30.30 30.78 -9.82
CA GLU A 95 29.62 31.53 -8.76
C GLU A 95 28.43 30.76 -8.16
N SER A 96 27.68 30.02 -8.97
CA SER A 96 26.58 29.16 -8.51
C SER A 96 27.08 27.89 -7.82
N ARG A 97 28.22 27.34 -8.24
CA ARG A 97 28.89 26.22 -7.53
C ARG A 97 29.29 26.61 -6.11
N ASP A 98 29.89 27.78 -5.93
CA ASP A 98 30.34 28.25 -4.62
C ASP A 98 29.17 28.46 -3.64
N ARG A 99 28.05 28.99 -4.14
CA ARG A 99 26.79 29.09 -3.37
C ARG A 99 26.26 27.72 -2.93
N ILE A 100 26.22 26.74 -3.83
CA ILE A 100 25.74 25.38 -3.51
C ILE A 100 26.69 24.70 -2.51
N MET A 101 28.00 24.85 -2.71
CA MET A 101 29.01 24.32 -1.79
C MET A 101 28.85 24.92 -0.38
N SER A 102 28.72 26.24 -0.29
CA SER A 102 28.46 26.95 0.97
C SER A 102 27.18 26.45 1.64
N TYR A 103 26.11 26.24 0.87
CA TYR A 103 24.87 25.65 1.39
C TYR A 103 25.08 24.23 1.94
N LEU A 104 25.81 23.36 1.22
CA LEU A 104 26.10 22.00 1.67
C LEU A 104 26.93 21.99 2.97
N ILE A 105 27.97 22.82 3.04
CA ILE A 105 28.84 22.95 4.22
C ILE A 105 28.03 23.37 5.44
N VAL A 106 27.22 24.43 5.33
CA VAL A 106 26.42 24.94 6.46
C VAL A 106 25.42 23.88 6.96
N ASN A 107 24.80 23.11 6.07
CA ASN A 107 23.87 22.05 6.47
C ASN A 107 24.58 20.90 7.19
N ILE A 108 25.73 20.46 6.69
CA ILE A 108 26.53 19.40 7.32
C ILE A 108 27.06 19.87 8.68
N GLU A 109 27.58 21.10 8.75
CA GLU A 109 28.07 21.71 9.99
C GLU A 109 26.95 21.83 11.02
N ARG A 110 25.76 22.28 10.63
CA ARG A 110 24.57 22.35 11.50
C ARG A 110 24.20 20.98 12.07
N TYR A 111 24.33 19.91 11.28
CA TYR A 111 24.06 18.55 11.76
C TYR A 111 25.13 18.04 12.72
N ILE A 112 26.41 18.25 12.40
CA ILE A 112 27.53 17.82 13.25
C ILE A 112 27.50 18.58 14.58
N SER A 113 27.31 19.90 14.54
CA SER A 113 27.25 20.75 15.74
C SER A 113 26.07 20.41 16.65
N ALA A 114 24.88 20.20 16.09
CA ALA A 114 23.70 19.74 16.85
C ALA A 114 23.95 18.40 17.55
N ARG A 115 24.67 17.47 16.91
CA ARG A 115 25.07 16.19 17.53
C ARG A 115 26.11 16.38 18.64
N ALA A 116 27.12 17.21 18.42
CA ALA A 116 28.19 17.45 19.37
C ALA A 116 27.68 18.05 20.70
N GLN A 117 26.70 18.97 20.63
CA GLN A 117 26.08 19.59 21.81
C GLN A 117 25.27 18.60 22.65
N LEU A 118 24.54 17.68 21.99
CA LEU A 118 23.76 16.63 22.67
C LEU A 118 24.64 15.61 23.40
N THR A 119 25.78 15.23 22.82
CA THR A 119 26.74 14.31 23.44
C THR A 119 27.36 14.88 24.72
N ARG A 120 27.68 16.18 24.75
CA ARG A 120 28.27 16.84 25.93
C ARG A 120 27.30 16.95 27.10
N HIS A 121 26.02 17.24 26.85
CA HIS A 121 25.03 17.43 27.93
C HIS A 121 24.64 16.14 28.68
N HIS A 122 24.89 14.95 28.09
CA HIS A 122 24.43 13.67 28.61
C HIS A 122 25.46 12.86 29.40
N ILE A 123 26.78 13.11 29.23
CA ILE A 123 27.81 12.55 30.14
C ILE A 123 27.50 12.91 31.60
N GLN A 124 26.87 14.08 31.81
CA GLN A 124 26.55 14.62 33.12
C GLN A 124 25.25 14.09 33.74
N LYS A 125 24.39 13.36 33.00
CA LYS A 125 23.02 13.01 33.43
C LYS A 125 22.69 11.51 33.39
N ARG A 126 23.68 10.64 33.54
CA ARG A 126 23.50 9.17 33.55
C ARG A 126 23.20 8.63 34.95
N PHE A 127 22.05 8.99 35.52
CA PHE A 127 21.43 8.26 36.63
C PHE A 127 19.90 8.26 36.48
N SER A 128 19.34 7.12 36.05
CA SER A 128 17.97 6.64 36.34
C SER A 128 17.70 5.39 35.50
N CYS A 129 17.86 4.23 36.12
CA CYS A 129 17.72 2.90 35.55
C CYS A 129 16.26 2.47 35.28
N ILE A 130 15.28 3.38 35.31
CA ILE A 130 13.84 3.04 35.31
C ILE A 130 13.19 2.99 33.90
N ARG A 131 13.88 3.43 32.83
CA ARG A 131 13.30 3.54 31.47
C ARG A 131 13.41 2.27 30.59
N ARG A 132 14.05 1.21 31.07
CA ARG A 132 14.37 0.00 30.26
C ARG A 132 13.18 -0.90 29.93
N PHE A 133 12.09 -0.87 30.72
CA PHE A 133 10.95 -1.76 30.50
C PHE A 133 10.04 -1.32 29.35
N PHE A 134 9.94 -0.01 29.08
CA PHE A 134 9.14 0.54 27.99
C PHE A 134 9.83 0.51 26.61
N GLN A 135 11.06 -0.02 26.52
CA GLN A 135 11.90 0.00 25.31
C GLN A 135 11.80 -1.27 24.45
N LEU A 136 11.13 -2.33 24.91
CA LEU A 136 11.06 -3.59 24.15
C LEU A 136 9.96 -3.64 23.08
N CYS A 137 8.89 -2.83 23.22
CA CYS A 137 7.71 -2.96 22.35
C CYS A 137 7.41 -1.73 21.47
N PHE A 138 8.15 -0.63 21.62
CA PHE A 138 7.87 0.59 20.86
C PHE A 138 9.17 1.35 20.55
N PHE A 139 9.70 1.15 19.34
CA PHE A 139 10.09 2.22 18.39
C PHE A 139 10.78 3.49 18.92
N CYS A 140 11.50 3.44 20.02
CA CYS A 140 12.41 4.49 20.42
C CYS A 140 13.79 4.11 19.89
N SER A 141 13.99 4.37 18.59
CA SER A 141 15.32 4.65 18.08
C SER A 141 16.02 5.57 19.09
N ASN A 142 17.10 5.10 19.68
CA ASN A 142 18.01 5.99 20.38
C ASN A 142 18.40 7.08 19.37
N ARG A 143 17.86 8.29 19.52
CA ARG A 143 18.22 9.52 18.79
C ARG A 143 19.72 9.88 18.93
N HIS A 144 20.48 9.05 19.65
CA HIS A 144 21.85 9.23 20.09
C HIS A 144 22.89 8.49 19.23
N TYR A 145 22.50 7.59 18.32
CA TYR A 145 23.41 7.05 17.31
C TYR A 145 22.97 7.56 15.94
N GLY A 146 23.92 7.95 15.09
CA GLY A 146 23.66 8.39 13.69
C GLY A 146 22.93 7.35 12.83
N ASN A 147 22.56 6.22 13.41
CA ASN A 147 21.78 5.13 12.84
C ASN A 147 20.27 5.43 12.81
N TYR A 148 19.77 6.56 13.35
CA TYR A 148 18.33 6.89 13.29
C TYR A 148 17.78 6.84 11.85
N LEU A 149 18.42 7.54 10.92
CA LEU A 149 18.02 7.56 9.51
C LEU A 149 18.09 6.16 8.88
N VAL A 150 19.16 5.41 9.17
CA VAL A 150 19.37 4.05 8.67
C VAL A 150 18.26 3.11 9.18
N ILE A 151 17.94 3.16 10.47
CA ILE A 151 16.89 2.35 11.09
C ILE A 151 15.54 2.71 10.48
N VAL A 152 15.20 4.00 10.40
CA VAL A 152 13.94 4.46 9.80
C VAL A 152 13.83 4.03 8.34
N TYR A 153 14.94 4.06 7.59
CA TYR A 153 14.98 3.61 6.21
C TYR A 153 14.67 2.11 6.09
N PHE A 154 15.39 1.25 6.83
CA PHE A 154 15.12 -0.19 6.84
C PHE A 154 13.70 -0.52 7.27
N LEU A 155 13.18 0.25 8.23
CA LEU A 155 11.84 0.08 8.74
C LEU A 155 10.76 0.41 7.72
N VAL A 156 10.93 1.53 6.99
CA VAL A 156 10.04 1.88 5.89
C VAL A 156 10.10 0.81 4.80
N LYS A 157 11.29 0.29 4.47
CA LYS A 157 11.44 -0.82 3.51
C LYS A 157 10.73 -2.10 3.97
N LEU A 158 10.84 -2.44 5.25
CA LEU A 158 10.08 -3.54 5.84
C LEU A 158 8.58 -3.28 5.74
N MET A 159 8.13 -2.06 6.02
CA MET A 159 6.72 -1.68 5.92
C MET A 159 6.19 -1.76 4.49
N TRP A 160 7.00 -1.41 3.48
CA TRP A 160 6.67 -1.64 2.06
C TRP A 160 6.48 -3.13 1.75
N LEU A 161 7.38 -3.99 2.25
CA LEU A 161 7.31 -5.43 2.05
C LEU A 161 6.08 -6.05 2.74
N VAL A 162 5.84 -5.69 4.01
CA VAL A 162 4.65 -6.13 4.75
C VAL A 162 3.38 -5.65 4.08
N ASN A 163 3.33 -4.40 3.61
CA ASN A 163 2.20 -3.89 2.86
C ASN A 163 1.99 -4.68 1.56
N ALA A 164 3.03 -4.94 0.77
CA ALA A 164 2.90 -5.74 -0.45
C ALA A 164 2.33 -7.15 -0.17
N LEU A 165 2.79 -7.82 0.88
CA LEU A 165 2.23 -9.12 1.29
C LEU A 165 0.77 -8.99 1.75
N ALA A 166 0.47 -8.01 2.59
CA ALA A 166 -0.89 -7.76 3.08
C ALA A 166 -1.88 -7.46 1.94
N GLN A 167 -1.45 -6.75 0.90
CA GLN A 167 -2.26 -6.46 -0.28
C GLN A 167 -2.60 -7.71 -1.07
N LEU A 168 -1.65 -8.65 -1.17
CA LEU A 168 -1.87 -9.94 -1.81
C LEU A 168 -2.88 -10.78 -1.02
N PHE A 169 -2.76 -10.83 0.31
CA PHE A 169 -3.73 -11.51 1.17
C PHE A 169 -5.11 -10.84 1.15
N LEU A 170 -5.17 -9.50 1.16
CA LEU A 170 -6.43 -8.75 1.12
C LEU A 170 -7.17 -9.02 -0.19
N LEU A 171 -6.46 -9.00 -1.32
CA LEU A 171 -7.03 -9.32 -2.61
C LEU A 171 -7.54 -10.77 -2.62
N ASN A 172 -6.77 -11.72 -2.09
CA ASN A 172 -7.18 -13.12 -2.03
C ASN A 172 -8.43 -13.34 -1.16
N ALA A 173 -8.48 -12.71 0.01
CA ALA A 173 -9.63 -12.75 0.90
C ALA A 173 -10.86 -12.11 0.26
N PHE A 174 -10.68 -11.00 -0.47
CA PHE A 174 -11.78 -10.30 -1.13
C PHE A 174 -12.39 -11.11 -2.28
N LEU A 175 -11.57 -11.85 -3.03
CA LEU A 175 -12.06 -12.72 -4.10
C LEU A 175 -12.69 -14.02 -3.59
N GLY A 176 -12.60 -14.31 -2.29
CA GLY A 176 -13.17 -15.52 -1.69
C GLY A 176 -12.47 -16.81 -2.13
N ASN A 177 -11.23 -16.73 -2.58
CA ASN A 177 -10.47 -17.91 -3.02
C ASN A 177 -9.91 -18.66 -1.80
N GLU A 178 -10.06 -19.98 -1.78
CA GLU A 178 -9.44 -20.85 -0.75
C GLU A 178 -7.92 -21.02 -0.92
N TYR A 179 -7.35 -20.57 -2.04
CA TYR A 179 -5.95 -20.80 -2.38
C TYR A 179 -5.10 -19.53 -2.28
N TYR A 180 -3.97 -19.62 -1.59
CA TYR A 180 -3.05 -18.50 -1.33
C TYR A 180 -2.28 -17.98 -2.58
N LEU A 181 -2.36 -18.66 -3.73
CA LEU A 181 -1.51 -18.42 -4.91
C LEU A 181 -2.31 -18.28 -6.23
N PHE A 182 -3.47 -17.62 -6.18
CA PHE A 182 -4.34 -17.40 -7.35
C PHE A 182 -3.60 -16.93 -8.62
N GLY A 183 -2.62 -16.03 -8.50
CA GLY A 183 -1.90 -15.47 -9.66
C GLY A 183 -1.11 -16.50 -10.49
N PHE A 184 -0.46 -17.47 -9.84
CA PHE A 184 0.32 -18.49 -10.56
C PHE A 184 -0.58 -19.47 -11.30
N GLU A 185 -1.71 -19.83 -10.70
CA GLU A 185 -2.67 -20.75 -11.31
C GLU A 185 -3.33 -20.14 -12.55
N VAL A 186 -3.65 -18.83 -12.50
CA VAL A 186 -4.18 -18.12 -13.67
C VAL A 186 -3.19 -18.14 -14.83
N ILE A 187 -1.90 -17.91 -14.54
CA ILE A 187 -0.84 -17.97 -15.54
C ILE A 187 -0.75 -19.39 -16.13
N GLU A 188 -0.78 -20.42 -15.28
CA GLU A 188 -0.76 -21.82 -15.72
C GLU A 188 -1.98 -22.17 -16.59
N LYS A 189 -3.18 -21.74 -16.19
CA LYS A 189 -4.43 -21.93 -16.95
C LYS A 189 -4.41 -21.21 -18.31
N LEU A 190 -3.81 -20.01 -18.35
CA LEU A 190 -3.61 -19.27 -19.60
C LEU A 190 -2.63 -20.00 -20.52
N PHE A 191 -1.51 -20.51 -20.00
CA PHE A 191 -0.56 -21.30 -20.79
C PHE A 191 -1.17 -22.60 -21.30
N LYS A 192 -2.10 -23.22 -20.54
CA LYS A 192 -2.85 -24.41 -20.95
C LYS A 192 -3.97 -24.12 -21.97
N ASN A 193 -4.12 -22.86 -22.40
CA ASN A 193 -5.11 -22.41 -23.39
C ASN A 193 -6.55 -22.86 -23.06
N GLN A 194 -6.86 -23.03 -21.77
CA GLN A 194 -8.21 -23.38 -21.32
C GLN A 194 -9.14 -22.18 -21.52
N ARG A 195 -10.33 -22.42 -22.10
CA ARG A 195 -11.31 -21.35 -22.30
C ARG A 195 -11.84 -20.91 -20.94
N TRP A 196 -11.80 -19.60 -20.68
CA TRP A 196 -12.27 -18.92 -19.47
C TRP A 196 -13.76 -19.08 -19.15
N THR A 197 -14.52 -19.81 -19.98
CA THR A 197 -15.98 -19.87 -19.98
C THR A 197 -16.59 -20.56 -18.77
N GLU A 198 -15.80 -21.22 -17.93
CA GLU A 198 -16.29 -22.01 -16.78
C GLU A 198 -15.62 -21.65 -15.46
N ASN A 199 -14.99 -20.47 -15.35
CA ASN A 199 -14.35 -20.10 -14.11
C ASN A 199 -15.41 -19.57 -13.12
N ARG A 200 -15.76 -20.39 -12.11
CA ARG A 200 -16.75 -20.07 -11.05
C ARG A 200 -16.53 -18.72 -10.38
N HIS A 201 -15.29 -18.25 -10.33
CA HIS A 201 -14.88 -17.02 -9.65
C HIS A 201 -14.98 -15.75 -10.52
N PHE A 202 -15.02 -15.89 -11.86
CA PHE A 202 -15.13 -14.74 -12.77
C PHE A 202 -16.12 -15.01 -13.89
N PRO A 203 -17.41 -15.15 -13.55
CA PRO A 203 -18.43 -15.40 -14.53
C PRO A 203 -18.70 -14.16 -15.36
N LYS A 204 -18.76 -14.35 -16.69
CA LYS A 204 -19.15 -13.29 -17.63
C LYS A 204 -20.66 -13.09 -17.69
N VAL A 205 -21.41 -14.11 -17.29
CA VAL A 205 -22.87 -14.14 -17.29
C VAL A 205 -23.30 -14.47 -15.87
N THR A 206 -24.17 -13.64 -15.31
CA THR A 206 -24.71 -13.81 -13.95
C THR A 206 -26.23 -13.71 -14.00
N TYR A 207 -26.86 -14.25 -12.97
CA TYR A 207 -28.30 -14.22 -12.78
C TYR A 207 -28.64 -13.42 -11.54
N TRP A 208 -29.88 -12.92 -11.49
CA TRP A 208 -30.43 -12.09 -10.43
C TRP A 208 -31.79 -12.66 -10.03
#